data_AF-A0A8X6W5A1-F1
#
_entry.id   AF-A0A8X6W5A1-F1
#
_cell.length_a   1.000
_cell.length_b   1.000
_cell.length_c   1.000
_cell.angle_alpha   90.00
_cell.angle_beta   90.00
_cell.angle_gamma   90.00
#
_symmetry.space_group_name_H-M   'P 1'
#
loop_
_entity.id
_entity.type
_entity.pdbx_description
1 polymer ?
#
loop_
_entity_poly.entity_id
_entity_poly.type
_entity_poly.pdbx_seq_one_letter_code
_entity_poly.pdbx_strand_id
1 'polypeptide(L)'
;MDAVDLLHHENPPTWARVETTTVGVQGQLRHRYQISMKSSLYCDVICAFTFVACPAESFQCNDGTCLSRSAVCNGRWECPDGSDEARCYTGIPCDVHSFRCTSGQCVPAYAFCNAVVDCLDGSDENFAACERGESCPEDSFRCGNGRCRSSAILCSGLDGCGDNTDEDRCSVCHCKAPE
;
A
#
# COMPACT_ATOMS: atom_id res chain seq x y z
N MET A 1 -42.56 6.71 18.46
CA MET A 1 -41.39 6.10 19.12
C MET A 1 -41.30 4.65 18.63
N ASP A 2 -41.48 4.44 17.32
CA ASP A 2 -40.47 4.58 16.24
C ASP A 2 -39.59 3.33 16.22
N ALA A 3 -39.97 2.31 15.47
CA ALA A 3 -39.79 2.15 14.01
C ALA A 3 -38.53 1.31 13.74
N VAL A 4 -38.72 -0.01 13.75
CA VAL A 4 -37.82 -0.99 13.10
C VAL A 4 -38.25 -1.09 11.64
N ASP A 5 -37.48 -0.49 10.74
CA ASP A 5 -37.77 -0.50 9.31
C ASP A 5 -37.31 -1.80 8.65
N LEU A 6 -38.18 -2.29 7.80
CA LEU A 6 -38.27 -3.65 7.30
C LEU A 6 -37.40 -3.81 6.04
N LEU A 7 -36.60 -4.88 6.04
CA LEU A 7 -35.97 -5.43 4.84
C LEU A 7 -37.04 -5.69 3.77
N HIS A 8 -37.03 -4.88 2.71
CA HIS A 8 -37.82 -5.13 1.51
C HIS A 8 -37.20 -6.32 0.76
N HIS A 9 -37.76 -7.50 1.01
CA HIS A 9 -37.67 -8.66 0.13
C HIS A 9 -38.47 -8.33 -1.15
N GLU A 10 -37.79 -7.79 -2.17
CA GLU A 10 -38.41 -7.69 -3.49
C GLU A 10 -38.42 -9.08 -4.13
N ASN A 11 -39.62 -9.61 -4.39
CA ASN A 11 -39.81 -10.89 -5.06
C ASN A 11 -39.22 -10.85 -6.49
N PRO A 12 -38.55 -11.92 -6.96
CA PRO A 12 -37.99 -11.96 -8.30
C PRO A 12 -39.09 -11.99 -9.38
N PRO A 13 -38.82 -11.43 -10.59
CA PRO A 13 -39.80 -11.41 -11.69
C PRO A 13 -40.12 -12.82 -12.21
N THR A 14 -41.34 -12.99 -12.72
CA THR A 14 -41.99 -14.26 -13.08
C THR A 14 -41.35 -15.08 -14.21
N TRP A 15 -40.26 -14.59 -14.81
CA TRP A 15 -39.49 -15.33 -15.83
C TRP A 15 -38.28 -16.10 -15.23
N ALA A 16 -37.96 -15.88 -13.95
CA ALA A 16 -36.89 -16.60 -13.26
C ALA A 16 -37.41 -17.95 -12.73
N ARG A 17 -36.95 -19.07 -13.32
CA ARG A 17 -37.16 -20.40 -12.74
C ARG A 17 -36.07 -20.66 -11.71
N VAL A 18 -36.47 -20.77 -10.44
CA VAL A 18 -35.56 -21.13 -9.34
C VAL A 18 -35.42 -22.65 -9.30
N GLU A 19 -34.25 -23.16 -9.68
CA GLU A 19 -33.87 -24.54 -9.34
C GLU A 19 -32.80 -24.51 -8.24
N THR A 20 -33.23 -24.83 -7.02
CA THR A 20 -32.35 -24.95 -5.87
C THR A 20 -31.58 -26.25 -5.96
N THR A 21 -30.31 -26.21 -6.39
CA THR A 21 -29.39 -27.33 -6.17
C THR A 21 -28.60 -27.08 -4.89
N THR A 22 -28.96 -27.81 -3.83
CA THR A 22 -28.20 -27.88 -2.58
C THR A 22 -26.91 -28.65 -2.83
N VAL A 23 -25.75 -27.98 -2.73
CA VAL A 23 -24.49 -28.65 -2.42
C VAL A 23 -23.97 -28.01 -1.14
N GLY A 24 -24.24 -28.69 -0.02
CA GLY A 24 -23.69 -28.31 1.27
C GLY A 24 -22.25 -28.79 1.39
N VAL A 25 -21.32 -27.86 1.60
CA VAL A 25 -20.25 -27.98 2.61
C VAL A 25 -19.95 -26.57 3.14
N GLN A 26 -20.31 -26.34 4.40
CA GLN A 26 -19.99 -25.20 5.29
C GLN A 26 -19.73 -23.80 4.68
N GLY A 27 -20.80 -22.99 4.63
CA GLY A 27 -20.72 -21.60 5.14
C GLY A 27 -20.01 -20.54 4.31
N GLN A 28 -20.35 -20.36 3.03
CA GLN A 28 -20.23 -19.06 2.37
C GLN A 28 -21.09 -19.01 1.10
N LEU A 29 -22.09 -18.13 1.07
CA LEU A 29 -22.92 -17.89 -0.11
C LEU A 29 -22.05 -17.23 -1.19
N ARG A 30 -21.60 -18.03 -2.17
CA ARG A 30 -21.10 -17.50 -3.44
C ARG A 30 -22.15 -17.78 -4.50
N HIS A 31 -22.88 -16.75 -4.91
CA HIS A 31 -23.74 -16.84 -6.08
C HIS A 31 -22.86 -17.01 -7.33
N ARG A 32 -22.80 -18.22 -7.86
CA ARG A 32 -22.17 -18.51 -9.15
C ARG A 32 -23.26 -18.58 -10.20
N TYR A 33 -23.45 -17.49 -10.93
CA TYR A 33 -24.37 -17.45 -12.07
C TYR A 33 -23.68 -18.07 -13.29
N GLN A 34 -24.22 -19.18 -13.81
CA GLN A 34 -23.88 -19.68 -15.15
C GLN A 34 -25.02 -19.33 -16.10
N ILE A 35 -24.76 -18.44 -17.06
CA ILE A 35 -25.73 -18.12 -18.12
C ILE A 35 -25.37 -18.98 -19.35
N SER A 36 -26.27 -19.88 -19.73
CA SER A 36 -26.15 -20.67 -20.96
C SER A 36 -26.76 -19.88 -22.12
N MET A 37 -25.92 -19.42 -23.05
CA MET A 37 -26.33 -18.66 -24.21
C MET A 37 -26.83 -19.60 -25.31
N LYS A 38 -28.12 -19.52 -25.66
CA LYS A 38 -28.60 -19.99 -26.96
C LYS A 38 -29.06 -18.79 -27.77
N SER A 39 -28.61 -18.74 -29.03
CA SER A 39 -29.01 -17.86 -30.13
C SER A 39 -28.22 -16.55 -30.35
N SER A 40 -27.61 -16.47 -31.55
CA SER A 40 -26.67 -15.46 -32.06
C SER A 40 -27.30 -14.14 -32.51
N LEU A 41 -28.24 -13.57 -31.74
CA LEU A 41 -28.90 -12.30 -32.11
C LEU A 41 -28.98 -11.29 -30.96
N TYR A 42 -28.06 -11.38 -29.99
CA TYR A 42 -27.88 -10.40 -28.92
C TYR A 42 -26.43 -9.88 -28.91
N CYS A 43 -26.01 -9.34 -30.05
CA CYS A 43 -24.98 -8.31 -30.06
C CYS A 43 -25.71 -6.98 -29.82
N ASP A 44 -25.23 -6.19 -28.86
CA ASP A 44 -25.59 -4.76 -28.67
C ASP A 44 -26.77 -4.37 -27.77
N VAL A 45 -27.17 -5.20 -26.80
CA VAL A 45 -27.83 -4.71 -25.56
C VAL A 45 -27.30 -5.43 -24.32
N ILE A 46 -25.99 -5.66 -24.29
CA ILE A 46 -25.26 -5.80 -23.03
C ILE A 46 -24.83 -4.38 -22.70
N CYS A 47 -25.67 -3.64 -21.98
CA CYS A 47 -25.17 -2.46 -21.28
C CYS A 47 -23.97 -2.95 -20.49
N ALA A 48 -22.81 -2.39 -20.84
CA ALA A 48 -21.51 -2.72 -20.31
C ALA A 48 -21.58 -2.70 -18.78
N PHE A 49 -21.86 -3.85 -18.17
CA PHE A 49 -21.51 -4.11 -16.79
C PHE A 49 -20.00 -4.35 -16.81
N THR A 50 -19.24 -3.31 -17.16
CA THR A 50 -17.85 -3.24 -16.75
C THR A 50 -17.92 -3.26 -15.25
N PHE A 51 -17.67 -4.42 -14.64
CA PHE A 51 -17.09 -4.43 -13.30
C PHE A 51 -15.89 -3.49 -13.42
N VAL A 52 -16.03 -2.28 -12.90
CA VAL A 52 -14.91 -1.36 -12.74
C VAL A 52 -14.08 -1.97 -11.62
N ALA A 53 -13.33 -3.01 -11.97
CA ALA A 53 -12.27 -3.51 -11.13
C ALA A 53 -11.27 -2.37 -11.01
N CYS A 54 -10.79 -2.12 -9.80
CA CYS A 54 -9.82 -1.08 -9.59
C CYS A 54 -8.57 -1.33 -10.49
N PRO A 55 -7.89 -0.27 -10.94
CA PRO A 55 -6.68 -0.40 -11.76
C PRO A 55 -5.67 -1.37 -11.15
N ALA A 56 -4.82 -1.99 -11.97
CA ALA A 56 -3.69 -2.74 -11.44
C ALA A 56 -2.87 -1.86 -10.48
N GLU A 57 -2.38 -2.42 -9.37
CA GLU A 57 -1.65 -1.69 -8.32
C GLU A 57 -2.47 -0.67 -7.50
N SER A 58 -3.79 -0.89 -7.38
CA SER A 58 -4.66 -0.11 -6.48
C SER A 58 -5.31 -0.99 -5.40
N PHE A 59 -5.78 -0.36 -4.33
CA PHE A 59 -6.51 -0.99 -3.23
C PHE A 59 -8.00 -0.65 -3.32
N GLN A 60 -8.86 -1.62 -3.05
CA GLN A 60 -10.31 -1.41 -3.07
C GLN A 60 -10.86 -1.42 -1.64
N CYS A 61 -11.43 -0.29 -1.23
CA CYS A 61 -12.21 -0.16 0.00
C CYS A 61 -13.45 -1.07 -0.05
N ASN A 62 -14.06 -1.35 1.10
CA ASN A 62 -15.23 -2.24 1.17
C ASN A 62 -16.49 -1.67 0.50
N ASP A 63 -16.57 -0.34 0.32
CA ASP A 63 -17.62 0.36 -0.43
C ASP A 63 -17.39 0.32 -1.96
N GLY A 64 -16.24 -0.18 -2.40
CA GLY A 64 -15.83 -0.25 -3.79
C GLY A 64 -14.96 0.92 -4.27
N THR A 65 -14.67 1.91 -3.42
CA THR A 65 -13.76 3.02 -3.73
C THR A 65 -12.34 2.51 -3.97
N CYS A 66 -11.68 3.01 -5.01
CA CYS A 66 -10.32 2.62 -5.36
C CYS A 66 -9.31 3.66 -4.87
N LEU A 67 -8.31 3.22 -4.12
CA LEU A 67 -7.22 4.03 -3.60
C LEU A 67 -5.88 3.62 -4.21
N SER A 68 -4.94 4.57 -4.26
CA SER A 68 -3.54 4.24 -4.56
C SER A 68 -2.97 3.34 -3.46
N ARG A 69 -2.03 2.46 -3.78
CA ARG A 69 -1.30 1.69 -2.74
C ARG A 69 -0.53 2.57 -1.75
N SER A 70 -0.16 3.78 -2.14
CA SER A 70 0.44 4.78 -1.24
C SER A 70 -0.53 5.32 -0.19
N ALA A 71 -1.84 5.14 -0.40
CA ALA A 71 -2.90 5.53 0.52
C ALA A 71 -3.35 4.38 1.43
N VAL A 72 -2.56 3.31 1.51
CA VAL A 72 -2.88 2.12 2.31
C VAL A 72 -1.84 1.98 3.40
N CYS A 73 -2.30 1.83 4.64
CA CYS A 73 -1.43 1.74 5.80
C CYS A 73 -0.51 2.96 5.99
N ASN A 74 -0.94 4.13 5.54
CA ASN A 74 -0.18 5.38 5.61
C ASN A 74 -0.52 6.20 6.87
N GLY A 75 -1.36 5.67 7.76
CA GLY A 75 -1.80 6.32 8.99
C GLY A 75 -2.93 7.33 8.81
N ARG A 76 -3.56 7.39 7.64
CA ARG A 76 -4.72 8.25 7.33
C ARG A 76 -5.90 7.38 6.92
N TRP A 77 -7.13 7.85 7.19
CA TRP A 77 -8.35 7.12 6.84
C TRP A 77 -8.94 7.73 5.57
N GLU A 78 -8.63 7.10 4.44
CA GLU A 78 -9.10 7.47 3.12
C GLU A 78 -10.38 6.67 2.78
N CYS A 79 -10.47 5.42 3.22
CA CYS A 79 -11.72 4.68 3.12
C CYS A 79 -12.71 5.17 4.20
N PRO A 80 -14.00 5.34 3.87
CA PRO A 80 -15.03 5.72 4.84
C PRO A 80 -15.17 4.74 6.02
N ASP A 81 -14.79 3.48 5.81
CA ASP A 81 -14.80 2.42 6.81
C ASP A 81 -13.41 2.16 7.45
N GLY A 82 -12.38 2.93 7.08
CA GLY A 82 -11.01 2.76 7.54
C GLY A 82 -10.35 1.44 7.12
N SER A 83 -10.90 0.76 6.10
CA SER A 83 -10.39 -0.56 5.65
C SER A 83 -8.97 -0.51 5.11
N ASP A 84 -8.53 0.65 4.64
CA ASP A 84 -7.15 0.99 4.24
C ASP A 84 -6.15 0.94 5.41
N GLU A 85 -6.58 1.13 6.66
CA GLU A 85 -5.71 1.09 7.84
C GLU A 85 -5.97 -0.12 8.77
N ALA A 86 -7.03 -0.90 8.53
CA ALA A 86 -7.47 -1.93 9.46
C ALA A 86 -6.59 -3.20 9.50
N ARG A 87 -5.77 -3.47 8.47
CA ARG A 87 -5.11 -4.79 8.27
C ARG A 87 -3.61 -4.74 7.95
N CYS A 88 -2.93 -3.66 8.32
CA CYS A 88 -1.53 -3.39 8.01
C CYS A 88 -0.54 -4.46 8.52
N TYR A 89 -0.83 -5.10 9.64
CA TYR A 89 -0.01 -6.20 10.17
C TYR A 89 -0.22 -7.53 9.44
N THR A 90 -1.38 -7.75 8.82
CA THR A 90 -1.87 -9.09 8.43
C THR A 90 -1.82 -9.39 6.93
N GLY A 91 -1.17 -8.54 6.13
CA GLY A 91 -0.79 -8.90 4.76
C GLY A 91 -1.28 -8.00 3.64
N ILE A 92 -1.57 -6.72 3.91
CA ILE A 92 -1.59 -5.74 2.82
C ILE A 92 -0.15 -5.31 2.54
N PRO A 93 0.42 -5.62 1.36
CA PRO A 93 1.77 -5.19 1.01
C PRO A 93 1.78 -3.67 0.78
N CYS A 94 2.85 -3.03 1.23
CA CYS A 94 3.10 -1.62 0.91
C CYS A 94 3.35 -1.43 -0.58
N ASP A 95 3.26 -0.18 -1.02
CA ASP A 95 3.74 0.23 -2.34
C ASP A 95 5.24 -0.11 -2.55
N VAL A 96 5.65 -0.27 -3.81
CA VAL A 96 7.04 -0.62 -4.18
C VAL A 96 8.07 0.41 -3.72
N HIS A 97 7.68 1.68 -3.59
CA HIS A 97 8.54 2.76 -3.13
C HIS A 97 8.32 3.11 -1.64
N SER A 98 7.78 2.17 -0.87
CA SER A 98 7.50 2.33 0.56
C SER A 98 8.24 1.30 1.41
N PHE A 99 8.68 1.73 2.59
CA PHE A 99 9.21 0.88 3.65
C PHE A 99 8.08 0.44 4.58
N ARG A 100 8.07 -0.85 4.95
CA ARG A 100 7.10 -1.40 5.91
C ARG A 100 7.71 -1.40 7.32
N CYS A 101 7.15 -0.58 8.18
CA CYS A 101 7.46 -0.54 9.60
C CYS A 101 7.20 -1.90 10.27
N THR A 102 7.83 -2.16 11.42
CA THR A 102 7.51 -3.34 12.24
C THR A 102 6.07 -3.25 12.77
N SER A 103 5.57 -2.03 12.97
CA SER A 103 4.17 -1.71 13.20
C SER A 103 3.23 -1.97 12.00
N GLY A 104 3.73 -2.45 10.87
CA GLY A 104 2.93 -2.71 9.67
C GLY A 104 2.52 -1.48 8.87
N GLN A 105 2.71 -0.27 9.41
CA GLN A 105 2.58 1.00 8.68
C GLN A 105 3.53 1.04 7.48
N CYS A 106 3.10 1.67 6.41
CA CYS A 106 3.89 1.96 5.22
C CYS A 106 4.32 3.42 5.28
N VAL A 107 5.62 3.65 5.29
CA VAL A 107 6.21 4.99 5.15
C VAL A 107 6.96 5.05 3.81
N PRO A 108 7.14 6.23 3.21
CA PRO A 108 7.94 6.35 1.99
C PRO A 108 9.34 5.78 2.16
N ALA A 109 9.96 5.21 1.13
CA ALA A 109 11.31 4.64 1.24
C ALA A 109 12.35 5.68 1.69
N TYR A 110 12.19 6.95 1.33
CA TYR A 110 13.05 8.05 1.80
C TYR A 110 12.90 8.38 3.28
N ALA A 111 11.86 7.87 3.94
CA ALA A 111 11.65 8.02 5.37
C ALA A 111 12.49 7.01 6.18
N PHE A 112 13.03 5.97 5.53
CA PHE A 112 13.84 4.99 6.22
C PHE A 112 15.23 5.55 6.59
N CYS A 113 15.58 5.55 7.87
CA CYS A 113 16.86 6.01 8.42
C CYS A 113 17.23 7.45 8.01
N ASN A 114 16.23 8.33 7.96
CA ASN A 114 16.36 9.76 7.62
C ASN A 114 16.56 10.66 8.86
N ALA A 115 16.69 10.07 10.06
CA ALA A 115 16.77 10.73 11.37
C ALA A 115 15.46 11.36 11.88
N VAL A 116 14.32 11.02 11.29
CA VAL A 116 12.97 11.44 11.68
C VAL A 116 12.14 10.19 11.96
N VAL A 117 11.42 10.18 13.08
CA VAL A 117 10.51 9.08 13.41
C VAL A 117 9.20 9.27 12.64
N ASP A 118 9.06 8.53 11.54
CA ASP A 118 7.88 8.49 10.68
C ASP A 118 6.99 7.26 10.97
N CYS A 119 7.58 6.13 11.41
CA CYS A 119 6.82 4.98 11.89
C CYS A 119 6.23 5.23 13.28
N LEU A 120 5.01 4.74 13.53
CA LEU A 120 4.36 4.75 14.85
C LEU A 120 5.20 4.09 15.96
N ASP A 121 6.01 3.10 15.60
CA ASP A 121 6.91 2.37 16.50
C ASP A 121 8.38 2.82 16.37
N GLY A 122 8.68 3.83 15.55
CA GLY A 122 10.04 4.31 15.29
C GLY A 122 10.98 3.26 14.67
N SER A 123 10.42 2.24 14.04
CA SER A 123 11.20 1.12 13.48
C SER A 123 11.98 1.50 12.22
N ASP A 124 11.59 2.58 11.55
CA ASP A 124 12.33 3.27 10.49
C ASP A 124 13.65 3.89 10.95
N GLU A 125 13.77 4.26 12.23
CA GLU A 125 14.98 4.85 12.82
C GLU A 125 15.70 3.91 13.79
N ASN A 126 15.30 2.63 13.81
CA ASN A 126 15.94 1.65 14.66
C ASN A 126 17.36 1.35 14.16
N PHE A 127 18.37 1.67 14.98
CA PHE A 127 19.78 1.44 14.66
C PHE A 127 20.08 0.04 14.10
N ALA A 128 19.51 -1.03 14.67
CA ALA A 128 19.78 -2.38 14.19
C ALA A 128 19.10 -2.68 12.83
N ALA A 129 17.98 -2.03 12.52
CA ALA A 129 17.35 -2.11 11.20
C ALA A 129 18.11 -1.24 10.19
N CYS A 130 18.48 -0.02 10.60
CA CYS A 130 19.37 0.88 9.88
C CYS A 130 20.78 0.34 9.73
N GLU A 131 21.22 -0.66 10.49
CA GLU A 131 22.52 -1.32 10.31
C GLU A 131 22.41 -2.54 9.37
N ARG A 132 21.26 -3.22 9.35
CA ARG A 132 21.02 -4.39 8.48
C ARG A 132 20.46 -4.05 7.09
N GLY A 133 19.86 -2.86 6.90
CA GLY A 133 19.08 -2.51 5.72
C GLY A 133 19.91 -2.14 4.48
N GLU A 134 19.89 -2.98 3.45
CA GLU A 134 20.61 -2.78 2.18
C GLU A 134 20.15 -1.60 1.31
N SER A 135 19.09 -0.88 1.67
CA SER A 135 18.44 0.09 0.79
C SER A 135 18.32 1.45 1.44
N CYS A 136 19.42 2.19 1.48
CA CYS A 136 19.28 3.64 1.44
C CYS A 136 18.59 4.03 0.11
N PRO A 137 17.75 5.08 0.09
CA PRO A 137 17.12 5.58 -1.13
C PRO A 137 18.08 5.76 -2.31
N GLU A 138 17.55 5.74 -3.53
CA GLU A 138 18.31 6.13 -4.73
C GLU A 138 18.94 7.53 -4.51
N ASP A 139 20.20 7.71 -4.92
CA ASP A 139 21.01 8.92 -4.66
C ASP A 139 21.38 9.19 -3.18
N SER A 140 21.34 8.18 -2.33
CA SER A 140 21.86 8.26 -0.96
C SER A 140 22.86 7.15 -0.64
N PHE A 141 23.73 7.41 0.33
CA PHE A 141 24.71 6.46 0.84
C PHE A 141 24.52 6.30 2.35
N ARG A 142 25.12 5.25 2.87
CA ARG A 142 25.06 4.89 4.28
C ARG A 142 26.32 5.38 5.01
N CYS A 143 26.11 6.16 6.05
CA CYS A 143 27.13 6.55 7.02
C CYS A 143 27.56 5.35 7.89
N GLY A 144 28.73 5.42 8.53
CA GLY A 144 29.19 4.37 9.45
C GLY A 144 28.32 4.23 10.70
N ASN A 145 27.59 5.29 11.09
CA ASN A 145 26.56 5.27 12.13
C ASN A 145 25.21 4.71 11.65
N GLY A 146 25.13 4.18 10.42
CA GLY A 146 23.93 3.54 9.86
C GLY A 146 22.90 4.48 9.26
N ARG A 147 23.09 5.80 9.32
CA ARG A 147 22.17 6.79 8.72
C ARG A 147 22.30 6.83 7.21
N CYS A 148 21.19 7.09 6.51
CA CYS A 148 21.21 7.36 5.08
C CYS A 148 21.31 8.88 4.84
N ARG A 149 22.28 9.28 4.03
CA ARG A 149 22.50 10.69 3.66
C ARG A 149 22.67 10.82 2.16
N SER A 150 22.35 11.99 1.61
CA SER A 150 22.46 12.24 0.17
C SER A 150 23.89 12.02 -0.31
N SER A 151 24.08 11.29 -1.41
CA SER A 151 25.39 11.09 -2.05
C SER A 151 26.13 12.40 -2.37
N ALA A 152 25.41 13.54 -2.43
CA ALA A 152 25.98 14.87 -2.62
C ALA A 152 26.90 15.35 -1.47
N ILE A 153 26.79 14.78 -0.26
CA ILE A 153 27.64 15.17 0.87
C ILE A 153 28.94 14.33 0.96
N LEU A 154 29.07 13.26 0.18
CA LEU A 154 30.30 12.46 0.15
C LEU A 154 31.48 13.32 -0.28
N CYS A 155 32.55 13.32 0.51
CA CYS A 155 33.77 14.07 0.24
C CYS A 155 33.52 15.56 -0.04
N SER A 156 32.53 16.14 0.64
CA SER A 156 32.15 17.54 0.49
C SER A 156 33.01 18.47 1.37
N GLY A 157 33.81 17.90 2.28
CA GLY A 157 34.57 18.62 3.29
C GLY A 157 33.74 19.07 4.50
N LEU A 158 32.50 18.57 4.62
CA LEU A 158 31.58 18.84 5.72
C LEU A 158 31.31 17.53 6.44
N ASP A 159 31.19 17.54 7.78
CA ASP A 159 30.70 16.38 8.54
C ASP A 159 29.18 16.28 8.37
N GLY A 160 28.75 15.75 7.24
CA GLY A 160 27.35 15.59 6.89
C GLY A 160 26.70 14.33 7.48
N CYS A 161 27.50 13.36 7.92
CA CYS A 161 27.02 12.17 8.65
C CYS A 161 26.93 12.39 10.19
N GLY A 162 27.70 13.33 10.75
CA GLY A 162 27.85 13.55 12.19
C GLY A 162 28.84 12.59 12.87
N ASP A 163 29.43 11.67 12.11
CA ASP A 163 30.49 10.74 12.50
C ASP A 163 31.70 10.82 11.54
N ASN A 164 31.69 11.78 10.61
CA ASN A 164 32.71 12.05 9.60
C ASN A 164 32.98 10.89 8.61
N THR A 165 32.09 9.89 8.57
CA THR A 165 32.27 8.72 7.68
C THR A 165 32.02 9.03 6.21
N ASP A 166 31.34 10.14 5.92
CA ASP A 166 31.19 10.71 4.59
C ASP A 166 32.49 11.30 4.02
N GLU A 167 33.48 11.53 4.88
CA GLU A 167 34.81 12.00 4.53
C GLU A 167 35.86 10.88 4.66
N ASP A 168 35.46 9.68 5.10
CA ASP A 168 36.33 8.52 5.19
C ASP A 168 36.55 7.89 3.81
N ARG A 169 37.82 7.66 3.46
CA ARG A 169 38.26 7.08 2.17
C ARG A 169 38.01 7.96 0.95
N CYS A 170 37.88 9.26 1.13
CA CYS A 170 38.05 10.23 0.06
C CYS A 170 39.50 10.17 -0.43
N SER A 171 39.71 9.54 -1.59
CA SER A 171 41.00 9.53 -2.28
C SER A 171 41.25 10.91 -2.89
N VAL A 172 41.53 11.89 -2.02
CA VAL A 172 41.91 13.28 -2.31
C VAL A 172 41.13 13.93 -3.47
N CYS A 173 40.01 14.59 -3.13
CA CYS A 173 39.47 15.69 -3.94
C CYS A 173 39.41 16.95 -3.07
N HIS A 174 40.51 17.71 -3.02
CA HIS A 174 40.48 19.09 -2.56
C HIS A 174 39.68 19.94 -3.55
N CYS A 175 38.37 20.03 -3.37
CA CYS A 175 37.59 21.10 -3.97
C CYS A 175 37.71 22.34 -3.07
N LYS A 176 38.80 23.10 -3.23
CA LYS A 176 38.85 24.47 -2.71
C LYS A 176 37.86 25.31 -3.51
N ALA A 177 36.96 26.02 -2.83
CA ALA A 177 36.11 27.03 -3.47
C ALA A 177 36.97 28.09 -4.18
N PRO A 178 36.55 28.61 -5.36
CA PRO A 178 37.24 29.73 -5.98
C PRO A 178 37.03 31.00 -5.13
N GLU A 179 38.13 31.70 -4.84
CA GLU A 179 38.14 33.04 -4.23
C GLU A 179 37.50 34.10 -5.15
#